data_AF-A0AA37UV11-F1
#
_entry.id   AF-A0AA37UV11-F1
#
_cell.length_a   1.000
_cell.length_b   1.000
_cell.length_c   1.000
_cell.angle_alpha   90.00
_cell.angle_beta   90.00
_cell.angle_gamma   90.00
#
_symmetry.space_group_name_H-M   'P 1'
#
loop_
_entity.id
_entity.type
_entity.pdbx_description
1 polymer ?
#
loop_
_entity_poly.entity_id
_entity_poly.type
_entity_poly.pdbx_seq_one_letter_code
_entity_poly.pdbx_strand_id
1 'polypeptide(L)' 'MPGFTPFSMFPSLWANEGLAYPELITELIELALERPTGLR' A
#
# COMPACT_ATOMS: atom_id res chain seq x y z
N MET A 1 -4.91 2.20 10.49
CA MET A 1 -3.95 2.09 9.38
C MET A 1 -2.56 1.90 9.96
N PRO A 2 -1.71 1.02 9.40
CA PRO A 2 -0.31 0.91 9.82
C PRO A 2 0.45 2.21 9.55
N GLY A 3 1.63 2.38 10.16
CA GLY A 3 2.54 3.46 9.79
C GLY A 3 2.88 3.37 8.30
N PHE A 4 2.85 4.51 7.60
CA PHE A 4 2.97 4.58 6.14
C PHE A 4 4.07 5.53 5.67
N THR A 5 5.04 5.84 6.51
CA THR A 5 6.27 6.53 6.06
C THR A 5 7.20 5.52 5.38
N PRO A 6 8.16 5.95 4.54
CA PRO A 6 9.13 5.04 3.92
C PRO A 6 9.90 4.15 4.89
N PHE A 7 10.04 4.59 6.16
CA PHE A 7 10.72 3.86 7.23
C PHE A 7 9.78 3.08 8.15
N SER A 8 8.48 3.13 7.89
CA SER A 8 7.50 2.36 8.68
C SER A 8 7.63 0.87 8.37
N MET A 9 7.23 0.04 9.34
CA MET A 9 7.28 -1.42 9.21
C MET A 9 6.49 -1.93 7.98
N PHE A 10 5.34 -1.33 7.67
CA PHE A 10 4.50 -1.81 6.56
C PHE A 10 5.20 -1.66 5.20
N PRO A 11 5.63 -0.46 4.74
CA PRO A 11 6.43 -0.34 3.52
C PRO A 11 7.72 -1.16 3.53
N SER A 12 8.35 -1.30 4.70
CA SER A 12 9.61 -2.06 4.82
C SER A 12 9.40 -3.54 4.50
N LEU A 13 8.31 -4.16 4.94
CA LEU A 13 8.04 -5.58 4.63
C LEU A 13 7.85 -5.79 3.13
N TRP A 14 7.11 -4.90 2.45
CA TRP A 14 6.92 -4.97 1.00
C TRP A 14 8.21 -4.73 0.22
N ALA A 15 9.08 -3.84 0.70
CA ALA A 15 10.39 -3.64 0.11
C ALA A 15 11.27 -4.90 0.21
N ASN A 16 11.14 -5.69 1.28
CA ASN A 16 11.84 -6.98 1.41
C ASN A 16 11.30 -8.04 0.43
N GLU A 17 10.02 -7.95 0.04
CA GLU A 17 9.41 -8.79 -1.01
C GLU A 17 9.70 -8.26 -2.43
N GLY A 18 10.50 -7.19 -2.56
CA GLY A 18 10.94 -6.62 -3.84
C GLY A 18 10.02 -5.54 -4.41
N LEU A 19 9.02 -5.06 -3.66
CA LEU A 19 8.11 -4.00 -4.10
C LEU A 19 8.57 -2.64 -3.56
N ALA A 20 8.94 -1.71 -4.46
CA ALA A 20 9.39 -0.39 -4.04
C ALA A 20 8.22 0.46 -3.48
N TYR A 21 8.55 1.41 -2.60
CA TYR A 21 7.55 2.26 -1.96
C TYR A 21 6.61 3.01 -2.94
N PRO A 22 7.08 3.58 -4.08
CA PRO A 22 6.18 4.18 -5.06
C PRO A 22 5.24 3.16 -5.71
N GLU A 23 5.72 1.93 -5.96
CA GLU A 23 4.92 0.85 -6.56
C GLU A 23 3.84 0.37 -5.60
N LEU A 24 4.17 0.25 -4.30
CA LEU A 24 3.21 -0.05 -3.24
C LEU A 24 2.10 1.00 -3.15
N ILE A 25 2.43 2.29 -3.30
CA ILE A 25 1.42 3.35 -3.31
C ILE A 25 0.49 3.19 -4.51
N THR A 26 1.05 2.96 -5.70
CA THR A 26 0.28 2.73 -6.92
C THR A 26 -0.69 1.56 -6.75
N GLU A 27 -0.20 0.40 -6.29
CA GLU A 27 -1.01 -0.80 -6.05
C GLU A 27 -2.19 -0.52 -5.10
N LEU A 28 -1.94 0.20 -3.99
CA LEU A 28 -3.00 0.53 -3.04
C LEU A 28 -4.05 1.49 -3.60
N ILE A 29 -3.64 2.42 -4.48
CA ILE A 29 -4.56 3.31 -5.18
C ILE A 29 -5.41 2.49 -6.17
N GLU A 30 -4.80 1.59 -6.93
CA GLU A 30 -5.50 0.71 -7.87
C GLU A 30 -6.53 -0.17 -7.15
N LEU A 31 -6.13 -0.85 -6.06
CA LEU A 31 -7.03 -1.63 -5.21
C LEU A 31 -8.18 -0.79 -4.63
N ALA A 32 -7.90 0.47 -4.27
CA ALA A 32 -8.93 1.38 -3.77
C ALA A 32 -9.94 1.78 -4.84
N LEU A 33 -9.50 1.93 -6.10
CA LEU A 33 -10.36 2.23 -7.25
C LEU A 33 -11.22 1.01 -7.65
N GLU A 34 -10.68 -0.20 -7.53
CA GLU A 34 -11.43 -1.44 -7.78
C GLU A 34 -12.52 -1.69 -6.75
N ARG A 35 -12.32 -1.25 -5.51
CA ARG A 35 -13.29 -1.44 -4.43
C ARG A 35 -14.51 -0.51 -4.63
N PRO A 36 -15.74 -1.04 -4.70
CA PRO A 36 -16.94 -0.22 -4.79
C PRO A 36 -17.07 0.72 -3.58
N THR A 37 -17.51 1.95 -3.84
CA THR A 37 -17.80 2.91 -2.78
C THR A 37 -19.11 2.54 -2.07
N GLY A 38 -19.09 2.47 -0.74
CA GLY A 38 -20.26 2.13 0.08
C GLY A 38 -19.92 1.20 1.26
N LEU A 39 -20.73 1.22 2.31
CA LEU A 39 -20.64 0.24 3.40
C LEU A 39 -21.14 -1.10 2.85
N ARG A 40 -20.21 -2.04 2.64
CA ARG A 40 -20.51 -3.46 2.44
C ARG A 40 -20.25 -4.20 3.74
#